data_AF-A0A2D6K4M7-F1
#
_entry.id   AF-A0A2D6K4M7-F1
#
_cell.length_a   1.000
_cell.length_b   1.000
_cell.length_c   1.000
_cell.angle_alpha   90.00
_cell.angle_beta   90.00
_cell.angle_gamma   90.00
#
_symmetry.space_group_name_H-M   'P 1'
#
loop_
_entity.id
_entity.type
_entity.pdbx_description
1 polymer ?
#
loop_
_entity_poly.entity_id
_entity_poly.type
_entity_poly.pdbx_seq_one_letter_code
_entity_poly.pdbx_strand_id
1 'polypeptide(L)'
;MLKLNIQTEAYWLELGLGVKVKVRPCTSPIFYAARAFMNKRLTELGAEYRKRKEIGASVDDLPDVENPEIREALAEEYLARGLARAAIIDWEGILESKGDAKAPVTPEKIDELMTGFWSIAASFSQQYTGVRELIEAEKKDLSVAPNGTSETAQDIAGTAPEHAKTARSKKTPPKA
;
A
#
# COMPACT_ATOMS: atom_id res chain seq x y z
N MET A 1 16.36 -14.52 -16.01
CA MET A 1 16.13 -13.08 -15.75
C MET A 1 14.65 -12.89 -15.43
N LEU A 2 14.32 -12.09 -14.42
CA LEU A 2 12.93 -11.84 -14.03
C LEU A 2 12.34 -10.69 -14.88
N LYS A 3 11.07 -10.81 -15.25
CA LYS A 3 10.28 -9.75 -15.90
C LYS A 3 9.11 -9.43 -14.99
N LEU A 4 9.02 -8.18 -14.54
CA LEU A 4 7.88 -7.71 -13.75
C LEU A 4 6.73 -7.31 -14.68
N ASN A 5 5.50 -7.67 -14.32
CA ASN A 5 4.29 -7.26 -15.03
C ASN A 5 3.70 -6.03 -14.33
N ILE A 6 4.23 -4.85 -14.66
CA ILE A 6 3.92 -3.57 -13.99
C ILE A 6 3.09 -2.67 -14.90
N GLN A 7 2.24 -1.83 -14.31
CA GLN A 7 1.50 -0.81 -15.05
C GLN A 7 2.47 0.29 -15.52
N THR A 8 2.57 0.48 -16.84
CA THR A 8 3.46 1.49 -17.44
C THR A 8 2.73 2.73 -17.94
N GLU A 9 1.40 2.67 -18.00
CA GLU A 9 0.53 3.75 -18.44
C GLU A 9 -0.20 4.40 -17.26
N ALA A 10 -0.72 5.61 -17.47
CA ALA A 10 -1.53 6.27 -16.45
C ALA A 10 -2.84 5.52 -16.22
N TYR A 11 -3.24 5.37 -14.96
CA TYR A 11 -4.42 4.60 -14.56
C TYR A 11 -5.24 5.33 -13.51
N TRP A 12 -6.50 4.91 -13.33
CA TRP A 12 -7.41 5.49 -12.36
C TRP A 12 -7.39 4.73 -11.03
N LEU A 13 -7.37 5.48 -9.94
CA LEU A 13 -7.58 5.00 -8.57
C LEU A 13 -8.95 5.48 -8.09
N GLU A 14 -9.69 4.59 -7.43
CA GLU A 14 -10.97 4.91 -6.80
C GLU A 14 -10.74 5.07 -5.29
N LEU A 15 -10.89 6.29 -4.78
CA LEU A 15 -10.49 6.63 -3.40
C LEU A 15 -11.66 6.60 -2.40
N GLY A 16 -12.85 6.19 -2.86
CA GLY A 16 -14.09 6.29 -2.09
C GLY A 16 -14.77 7.66 -2.22
N LEU A 17 -15.96 7.81 -1.63
CA LEU A 17 -16.74 9.06 -1.63
C LEU A 17 -17.03 9.64 -3.03
N GLY A 18 -17.05 8.80 -4.07
CA GLY A 18 -17.20 9.24 -5.47
C GLY A 18 -15.95 9.91 -6.06
N VAL A 19 -14.83 9.95 -5.34
CA VAL A 19 -13.57 10.54 -5.79
C VAL A 19 -12.75 9.51 -6.56
N LYS A 20 -12.30 9.91 -7.75
CA LYS A 20 -11.31 9.16 -8.55
C LYS A 20 -10.15 10.05 -8.94
N VAL A 21 -8.94 9.51 -8.95
CA VAL A 21 -7.75 10.22 -9.41
C VAL A 21 -7.04 9.43 -10.50
N LYS A 22 -6.63 10.10 -11.57
CA LYS A 22 -5.77 9.52 -12.60
C LYS A 22 -4.33 9.80 -12.22
N VAL A 23 -3.52 8.75 -12.16
CA VAL A 23 -2.13 8.80 -11.70
C VAL A 23 -1.17 8.28 -12.75
N ARG A 24 0.05 8.81 -12.76
CA ARG A 24 1.20 8.21 -13.43
C ARG A 24 1.61 6.91 -12.71
N PRO A 25 2.29 5.97 -13.37
CA PRO A 25 2.91 4.82 -12.70
C PRO A 25 3.84 5.22 -11.56
N CYS A 26 3.75 4.53 -10.42
CA CYS A 26 4.62 4.75 -9.27
C CYS A 26 6.05 4.24 -9.54
N THR A 27 6.82 5.03 -10.26
CA THR A 27 8.23 4.74 -10.57
C THR A 27 9.17 5.28 -9.50
N SER A 28 10.40 4.76 -9.44
CA SER A 28 11.42 5.22 -8.49
C SER A 28 11.64 6.75 -8.52
N PRO A 29 11.72 7.43 -9.70
CA PRO A 29 11.84 8.89 -9.74
C PRO A 29 10.69 9.63 -9.04
N ILE A 30 9.44 9.18 -9.23
CA ILE A 30 8.28 9.77 -8.54
C ILE A 30 8.40 9.58 -7.03
N PHE A 31 8.71 8.36 -6.59
CA PHE A 31 8.83 8.04 -5.18
C PHE A 31 9.94 8.84 -4.50
N TYR A 32 11.13 8.91 -5.11
CA TYR A 32 12.24 9.66 -4.54
C TYR A 32 12.03 11.18 -4.58
N ALA A 33 11.33 11.71 -5.57
CA ALA A 33 10.91 13.11 -5.58
C ALA A 33 9.94 13.41 -4.42
N ALA A 34 8.98 12.52 -4.16
CA ALA A 34 8.08 12.63 -3.00
C ALA A 34 8.83 12.56 -1.67
N ARG A 35 9.79 11.65 -1.54
CA ARG A 35 10.65 11.55 -0.35
C ARG A 35 11.49 12.81 -0.13
N ALA A 36 12.01 13.40 -1.21
CA ALA A 36 12.74 14.67 -1.13
C ALA A 36 11.83 15.82 -0.66
N PHE A 37 10.60 15.89 -1.16
CA PHE A 37 9.58 16.83 -0.68
C PHE A 37 9.30 16.65 0.81
N MET A 38 9.06 15.41 1.26
CA MET A 38 8.86 15.07 2.68
C MET A 38 10.02 15.54 3.55
N ASN A 39 11.24 15.17 3.19
CA ASN A 39 12.45 15.55 3.94
C ASN A 39 12.61 17.08 4.02
N LYS A 40 12.35 17.79 2.92
CA LYS A 40 12.40 19.26 2.89
C LYS A 40 11.39 19.86 3.86
N ARG A 41 10.13 19.40 3.84
CA ARG A 41 9.09 19.90 4.74
C ARG A 41 9.39 19.66 6.22
N LEU A 42 9.82 18.45 6.58
CA LEU A 42 10.25 18.15 7.95
C LEU A 42 11.43 19.02 8.39
N THR A 43 12.37 19.28 7.49
CA THR A 43 13.54 20.12 7.79
C THR A 43 13.13 21.58 8.03
N GLU A 44 12.27 22.13 7.16
CA GLU A 44 11.73 23.49 7.28
C GLU A 44 10.98 23.66 8.60
N LEU A 45 10.08 22.73 8.92
CA LEU A 45 9.31 22.77 10.16
C LEU A 45 10.21 22.63 11.40
N GLY A 46 11.18 21.71 11.36
CA GLY A 46 12.16 21.53 12.43
C GLY A 46 13.04 22.75 12.66
N ALA A 47 13.40 23.46 11.59
CA ALA A 47 14.17 24.71 11.70
C ALA A 47 13.33 25.82 12.34
N GLU A 48 12.07 25.97 11.93
CA GLU A 48 11.16 26.97 12.49
C GLU A 48 10.87 26.70 13.98
N TYR A 49 10.57 25.45 14.33
CA TYR A 49 10.34 25.05 15.73
C TYR A 49 11.55 25.38 16.63
N ARG A 50 12.76 24.97 16.22
CA ARG A 50 13.98 25.27 16.98
C ARG A 50 14.23 26.77 17.10
N LYS A 51 14.08 27.52 16.00
CA LYS A 51 14.28 28.97 15.99
C LYS A 51 13.34 29.69 16.96
N ARG A 52 12.05 29.32 17.01
CA ARG A 52 11.08 29.90 17.95
C ARG A 52 11.43 29.59 19.40
N LYS A 53 11.82 28.34 19.68
CA LYS A 53 12.24 27.89 21.01
C LYS A 53 13.48 28.64 21.50
N GLU A 54 14.47 28.85 20.63
CA GLU A 54 15.71 29.59 20.94
C GLU A 54 15.44 31.05 21.34
N ILE A 55 14.47 31.72 20.70
CA ILE A 55 14.11 33.11 21.00
C ILE A 55 13.02 33.23 22.08
N GLY A 56 12.58 32.13 22.68
CA GLY A 56 11.50 32.10 23.68
C GLY A 56 10.13 32.48 23.12
N ALA A 57 9.91 32.37 21.81
CA ALA A 57 8.60 32.55 21.19
C ALA A 57 7.72 31.31 21.41
N SER A 58 6.39 31.50 21.38
CA SER A 58 5.45 30.38 21.47
C SER A 58 5.60 29.45 20.27
N VAL A 59 5.45 28.16 20.55
CA VAL A 59 5.42 27.06 19.57
C VAL A 59 4.08 26.31 19.61
N ASP A 60 3.08 26.84 20.33
CA ASP A 60 1.80 26.14 20.55
C ASP A 60 0.99 25.96 19.25
N ASP A 61 1.26 26.79 18.24
CA ASP A 61 0.69 26.70 16.90
C ASP A 61 1.48 25.79 15.95
N LEU A 62 2.62 25.24 16.39
CA LEU A 62 3.44 24.32 15.62
C LEU A 62 3.27 22.88 16.12
N PRO A 63 3.30 21.89 15.22
CA PRO A 63 3.46 20.50 15.62
C PRO A 63 4.74 20.30 16.43
N ASP A 64 4.67 19.52 17.50
CA ASP A 64 5.85 19.15 18.28
C ASP A 64 6.71 18.13 17.51
N VAL A 65 7.61 18.64 16.68
CA VAL A 65 8.52 17.85 15.85
C VAL A 65 9.62 17.13 16.63
N GLU A 66 9.81 17.45 17.92
CA GLU A 66 10.72 16.70 18.80
C GLU A 66 10.07 15.39 19.26
N ASN A 67 8.74 15.33 19.32
CA ASN A 67 8.00 14.10 19.55
C ASN A 67 8.15 13.13 18.35
N PRO A 68 8.72 11.92 18.54
CA PRO A 68 8.90 10.94 17.47
C PRO A 68 7.60 10.54 16.76
N GLU A 69 6.49 10.38 17.49
CA GLU A 69 5.19 9.96 16.93
C GLU A 69 4.61 11.04 16.02
N ILE A 70 4.69 12.30 16.45
CA ILE A 70 4.26 13.45 15.64
C ILE A 70 5.13 13.58 14.40
N ARG A 71 6.45 13.43 14.54
CA ARG A 71 7.38 13.48 13.41
C ARG A 71 7.14 12.37 12.40
N GLU A 72 6.79 11.16 12.85
CA GLU A 72 6.42 10.05 11.98
C GLU A 72 5.11 10.31 11.25
N ALA A 73 4.08 10.78 11.95
CA ALA A 73 2.80 11.16 11.34
C ALA A 73 2.97 12.25 10.26
N LEU A 74 3.80 13.28 10.53
CA LEU A 74 4.12 14.32 9.56
C LEU A 74 4.91 13.78 8.36
N ALA A 75 5.81 12.81 8.59
CA ALA A 75 6.55 12.17 7.51
C ALA A 75 5.59 11.42 6.57
N GLU A 76 4.65 10.65 7.11
CA GLU A 76 3.63 9.95 6.34
C GLU A 76 2.75 10.93 5.54
N GLU A 77 2.25 11.98 6.18
CA GLU A 77 1.43 13.02 5.53
C GLU A 77 2.19 13.69 4.37
N TYR A 78 3.42 14.16 4.62
CA TYR A 78 4.20 14.84 3.58
C TYR A 78 4.65 13.90 2.46
N LEU A 79 4.90 12.62 2.76
CA LEU A 79 5.17 11.63 1.72
C LEU A 79 3.95 11.42 0.84
N ALA A 80 2.76 11.24 1.44
CA ALA A 80 1.51 11.08 0.70
C ALA A 80 1.23 12.28 -0.22
N ARG A 81 1.40 13.50 0.30
CA ARG A 81 1.28 14.73 -0.50
C ARG A 81 2.31 14.83 -1.60
N GLY A 82 3.57 14.50 -1.31
CA GLY A 82 4.64 14.47 -2.30
C GLY A 82 4.34 13.50 -3.45
N LEU A 83 3.82 12.31 -3.11
CA LEU A 83 3.40 11.30 -4.08
C LEU A 83 2.22 11.81 -4.92
N ALA A 84 1.18 12.33 -4.27
CA ALA A 84 0.00 12.87 -4.96
C ALA A 84 0.37 13.99 -5.95
N ARG A 85 1.21 14.94 -5.53
CA ARG A 85 1.71 16.04 -6.37
C ARG A 85 2.48 15.55 -7.59
N ALA A 86 3.26 14.49 -7.46
CA ALA A 86 4.06 13.94 -8.55
C ALA A 86 3.23 13.00 -9.46
N ALA A 87 2.23 12.34 -8.91
CA ALA A 87 1.48 11.28 -9.56
C ALA A 87 0.22 11.76 -10.27
N ILE A 88 -0.60 12.59 -9.62
CA ILE A 88 -1.94 12.94 -10.09
C ILE A 88 -1.85 13.82 -11.33
N ILE A 89 -2.60 13.45 -12.35
CA ILE A 89 -2.71 14.17 -13.63
C ILE A 89 -4.14 14.55 -14.00
N ASP A 90 -5.12 13.90 -13.38
CA ASP A 90 -6.54 14.21 -13.55
C ASP A 90 -7.35 13.70 -12.35
N TRP A 91 -8.60 14.14 -12.19
CA TRP A 91 -9.52 13.59 -11.19
C TRP A 91 -11.00 13.76 -11.55
N GLU A 92 -11.86 13.02 -10.85
CA GLU A 92 -13.32 13.12 -10.89
C GLU A 92 -13.88 13.15 -9.46
N GLY A 93 -15.05 13.77 -9.29
CA GLY A 93 -15.70 13.89 -7.97
C GLY A 93 -15.10 14.96 -7.04
N ILE A 94 -14.20 15.81 -7.55
CA ILE A 94 -13.59 16.92 -6.80
C ILE A 94 -14.03 18.23 -7.44
N LEU A 95 -14.75 19.04 -6.66
CA LEU A 95 -15.39 20.28 -7.11
C LEU A 95 -14.75 21.49 -6.43
N GLU A 96 -14.94 22.67 -7.02
CA GLU A 96 -14.57 23.93 -6.40
C GLU A 96 -15.42 24.21 -5.16
N SER A 97 -14.90 25.01 -4.23
CA SER A 97 -15.64 25.40 -3.03
C SER A 97 -16.81 26.35 -3.33
N LYS A 98 -16.77 27.01 -4.49
CA LYS A 98 -17.83 27.91 -4.97
C LYS A 98 -18.46 27.31 -6.23
N GLY A 99 -19.51 26.50 -6.01
CA GLY A 99 -20.31 25.87 -7.06
C GLY A 99 -19.82 24.48 -7.45
N ASP A 100 -20.43 23.90 -8.49
CA ASP A 100 -20.23 22.49 -8.85
C ASP A 100 -19.23 22.28 -9.99
N ALA A 101 -18.38 23.27 -10.28
CA ALA A 101 -17.34 23.14 -11.29
C ALA A 101 -16.25 22.19 -10.80
N LYS A 102 -15.72 21.32 -11.68
CA LYS A 102 -14.57 20.47 -11.37
C LYS A 102 -13.37 21.32 -10.96
N ALA A 103 -12.77 21.02 -9.81
CA ALA A 103 -11.57 21.71 -9.36
C ALA A 103 -10.40 21.45 -10.32
N PRO A 104 -9.53 22.44 -10.59
CA PRO A 104 -8.35 22.23 -11.42
C PRO A 104 -7.30 21.40 -10.67
N VAL A 105 -6.60 20.52 -11.39
CA VAL A 105 -5.49 19.74 -10.81
C VAL A 105 -4.28 20.65 -10.65
N THR A 106 -4.17 21.31 -9.50
CA THR A 106 -3.02 22.12 -9.13
C THR A 106 -2.38 21.62 -7.84
N PRO A 107 -1.10 21.95 -7.56
CA PRO A 107 -0.45 21.54 -6.32
C PRO A 107 -1.18 22.02 -5.05
N GLU A 108 -1.88 23.14 -5.11
CA GLU A 108 -2.66 23.70 -4.00
C GLU A 108 -3.92 22.88 -3.76
N LYS A 109 -4.66 22.54 -4.83
CA LYS A 109 -5.86 21.70 -4.75
C LYS A 109 -5.55 20.25 -4.36
N ILE A 110 -4.40 19.73 -4.79
CA ILE A 110 -3.90 18.42 -4.33
C ILE A 110 -3.61 18.45 -2.83
N ASP A 111 -2.97 19.51 -2.33
CA ASP A 111 -2.72 19.64 -0.90
C ASP A 111 -4.02 19.77 -0.10
N GLU A 112 -4.98 20.55 -0.60
CA GLU A 112 -6.32 20.67 0.00
C GLU A 112 -7.01 19.31 0.11
N LEU A 113 -6.98 18.50 -0.96
CA LEU A 113 -7.53 17.14 -0.96
C LEU A 113 -6.85 16.23 0.07
N MET A 114 -5.51 16.18 0.06
CA MET A 114 -4.74 15.25 0.88
C MET A 114 -4.73 15.63 2.36
N THR A 115 -4.90 16.92 2.68
CA THR A 115 -4.91 17.41 4.07
C THR A 115 -6.32 17.48 4.64
N GLY A 116 -7.31 17.87 3.82
CA GLY A 116 -8.69 18.04 4.25
C GLY A 116 -9.46 16.74 4.42
N PHE A 117 -9.04 15.66 3.74
CA PHE A 117 -9.78 14.40 3.69
C PHE A 117 -8.88 13.21 4.00
N TRP A 118 -8.67 12.95 5.29
CA TRP A 118 -7.85 11.83 5.79
C TRP A 118 -8.13 10.49 5.08
N SER A 119 -9.40 10.11 4.92
CA SER A 119 -9.77 8.83 4.30
C SER A 119 -9.34 8.75 2.83
N ILE A 120 -9.38 9.88 2.10
CA ILE A 120 -8.92 9.96 0.71
C ILE A 120 -7.40 9.82 0.68
N ALA A 121 -6.68 10.53 1.55
CA ALA A 121 -5.23 10.44 1.63
C ALA A 121 -4.75 9.03 1.98
N ALA A 122 -5.37 8.39 2.97
CA ALA A 122 -5.07 7.03 3.38
C ALA A 122 -5.33 6.03 2.24
N SER A 123 -6.50 6.13 1.57
CA SER A 123 -6.83 5.28 0.43
C SER A 123 -5.86 5.49 -0.74
N PHE A 124 -5.47 6.74 -1.00
CA PHE A 124 -4.48 7.07 -2.04
C PHE A 124 -3.15 6.41 -1.73
N SER A 125 -2.58 6.64 -0.55
CA SER A 125 -1.29 6.06 -0.16
C SER A 125 -1.33 4.54 -0.26
N GLN A 126 -2.36 3.91 0.33
CA GLN A 126 -2.51 2.45 0.30
C GLN A 126 -2.60 1.89 -1.13
N GLN A 127 -3.36 2.52 -2.04
CA GLN A 127 -3.52 1.99 -3.40
C GLN A 127 -2.34 2.33 -4.31
N TYR A 128 -1.74 3.52 -4.13
CA TYR A 128 -0.70 4.03 -5.01
C TYR A 128 0.68 3.44 -4.70
N THR A 129 0.97 3.21 -3.42
CA THR A 129 2.19 2.50 -2.99
C THR A 129 1.93 1.04 -2.67
N GLY A 130 0.66 0.61 -2.61
CA GLY A 130 0.29 -0.78 -2.43
C GLY A 130 0.84 -1.62 -3.57
N VAL A 131 1.43 -2.76 -3.22
CA VAL A 131 2.00 -3.69 -4.19
C VAL A 131 0.87 -4.40 -4.94
N ARG A 132 0.23 -3.69 -5.88
CA ARG A 132 -0.71 -4.31 -6.83
C ARG A 132 0.00 -5.35 -7.71
N GLU A 133 1.33 -5.30 -7.75
CA GLU A 133 2.23 -6.30 -8.35
C GLU A 133 2.17 -7.68 -7.66
N LEU A 134 1.80 -7.78 -6.37
CA LEU A 134 1.74 -9.06 -5.64
C LEU A 134 0.40 -9.78 -5.87
N ILE A 135 -0.71 -9.03 -5.93
CA ILE A 135 -2.06 -9.62 -5.90
C ILE A 135 -2.59 -9.98 -7.29
N GLU A 136 -2.28 -9.20 -8.33
CA GLU A 136 -2.77 -9.51 -9.69
C GLU A 136 -1.98 -10.65 -10.36
N ALA A 137 -0.74 -10.89 -9.92
CA ALA A 137 0.05 -12.06 -10.32
C ALA A 137 -0.55 -13.36 -9.74
N GLU A 138 -0.95 -13.37 -8.46
CA GLU A 138 -1.57 -14.53 -7.82
C GLU A 138 -2.95 -14.88 -8.43
N LYS A 139 -3.73 -13.87 -8.83
CA LYS A 139 -5.04 -14.11 -9.48
C LYS A 139 -4.92 -14.64 -10.92
N LYS A 140 -3.83 -14.34 -11.63
CA LYS A 140 -3.65 -14.78 -13.03
C LYS A 140 -3.20 -16.23 -13.16
N ASP A 141 -2.52 -16.79 -12.15
CA ASP A 141 -2.10 -18.21 -12.15
C ASP A 141 -3.21 -19.19 -11.70
N LEU A 142 -4.27 -18.71 -11.04
CA LEU A 142 -5.38 -19.58 -10.61
C LEU A 142 -6.47 -19.80 -11.67
N SER A 143 -6.45 -19.05 -12.78
CA SER A 143 -7.51 -19.10 -13.81
C SER A 143 -7.19 -20.00 -15.02
N VAL A 144 -6.00 -20.62 -15.07
CA VAL A 144 -5.62 -21.55 -16.16
C VAL A 144 -5.14 -22.88 -15.58
N ALA A 145 -5.94 -23.49 -14.71
CA ALA A 145 -5.97 -24.93 -14.65
C ALA A 145 -7.12 -25.38 -15.57
N PRO A 146 -6.87 -26.18 -16.62
CA PRO A 146 -7.95 -26.92 -17.25
C PRO A 146 -8.61 -27.74 -16.15
N ASN A 147 -9.93 -27.61 -15.99
CA ASN A 147 -10.71 -28.51 -15.15
C ASN A 147 -10.26 -29.94 -15.44
N GLY A 148 -9.84 -30.63 -14.38
CA GLY A 148 -9.20 -31.94 -14.46
C GLY A 148 -10.01 -32.90 -15.33
N THR A 149 -9.37 -33.42 -16.37
CA THR A 149 -9.82 -34.61 -17.05
C THR A 149 -9.82 -35.74 -16.03
N SER A 150 -11.00 -36.30 -15.75
CA SER A 150 -11.13 -37.54 -14.99
C SER A 150 -10.47 -38.67 -15.77
N GLU A 151 -9.20 -38.94 -15.51
CA GLU A 151 -8.59 -40.23 -15.79
C GLU A 151 -8.80 -41.11 -14.56
N THR A 152 -9.81 -41.98 -14.65
CA THR A 152 -9.98 -43.14 -13.78
C THR A 152 -8.68 -43.94 -13.79
N ALA A 153 -7.88 -43.80 -12.73
CA ALA A 153 -6.79 -44.72 -12.44
C ALA A 153 -7.39 -46.12 -12.25
N GLN A 154 -6.95 -47.09 -13.06
CA GLN A 154 -7.33 -48.49 -12.88
C GLN A 154 -6.74 -49.01 -11.57
N ASP A 155 -7.58 -49.66 -10.77
CA ASP A 155 -7.18 -50.33 -9.54
C ASP A 155 -6.31 -51.55 -9.86
N ILE A 156 -5.04 -51.53 -9.42
CA ILE A 156 -4.04 -52.57 -9.70
C ILE A 156 -3.57 -53.28 -8.42
N ALA A 157 -4.36 -53.22 -7.34
CA ALA A 157 -4.04 -53.96 -6.12
C ALA A 157 -4.62 -55.40 -6.19
N GLY A 158 -3.75 -56.37 -6.47
CA GLY A 158 -4.09 -57.78 -6.35
C GLY A 158 -4.46 -58.16 -4.90
N THR A 159 -5.49 -59.00 -4.75
CA THR A 159 -6.00 -59.45 -3.45
C THR A 159 -4.94 -60.23 -2.65
N ALA A 160 -4.64 -59.78 -1.42
CA ALA A 160 -3.70 -60.48 -0.55
C ALA A 160 -4.38 -61.64 0.20
N PRO A 161 -3.73 -62.83 0.32
CA PRO A 161 -4.29 -64.01 0.97
C PRO A 161 -4.44 -63.88 2.50
N GLU A 162 -5.36 -64.67 3.04
CA GLU A 162 -5.89 -64.63 4.41
C GLU A 162 -4.87 -65.02 5.51
N HIS A 163 -5.11 -64.46 6.70
CA HIS A 163 -4.31 -64.41 7.93
C HIS A 163 -3.30 -65.53 8.27
N ALA A 164 -2.10 -65.10 8.70
CA ALA A 164 -1.18 -65.89 9.53
C ALA A 164 -1.32 -65.54 11.03
N LYS A 165 -1.22 -66.58 11.88
CA LYS A 165 -1.54 -66.58 13.31
C LYS A 165 -0.58 -65.74 14.16
N THR A 166 -1.14 -65.03 15.14
CA THR A 166 -0.44 -64.20 16.14
C THR A 166 0.51 -64.99 17.03
N ALA A 167 1.72 -64.46 17.26
CA ALA A 167 2.63 -64.90 18.31
C ALA A 167 2.61 -63.91 19.50
N ARG A 168 2.60 -64.47 20.71
CA ARG A 168 2.37 -63.76 21.97
C ARG A 168 3.69 -63.30 22.62
N SER A 169 3.78 -62.00 22.91
CA SER A 169 4.40 -61.35 24.08
C SER A 169 5.85 -61.68 24.49
N LYS A 170 6.63 -60.62 24.76
CA LYS A 170 7.18 -60.36 26.11
C LYS A 170 7.41 -58.86 26.34
N LYS A 171 6.84 -58.35 27.43
CA LYS A 171 7.03 -56.99 27.99
C LYS A 171 8.39 -56.90 28.68
N THR A 172 9.08 -55.76 28.53
CA THR A 172 10.15 -55.32 29.45
C THR A 172 10.13 -53.77 29.53
N PRO A 173 10.43 -53.17 30.70
CA PRO A 173 9.81 -51.94 31.22
C PRO A 173 10.62 -50.65 30.89
N PRO A 174 10.19 -49.45 31.35
CA PRO A 174 10.65 -48.17 30.82
C PRO A 174 11.94 -47.63 31.45
N LYS A 175 12.42 -46.56 30.80
CA LYS A 175 13.59 -45.69 31.03
C LYS A 175 13.97 -45.38 32.49
N ALA A 176 15.26 -45.08 32.66
CA ALA A 176 15.72 -43.96 33.48
C ALA A 176 16.15 -42.82 32.55
#